data_AF-A0A5A7TUW3-F1
#
_entry.id   AF-A0A5A7TUW3-F1
#
_cell.length_a   1.000
_cell.length_b   1.000
_cell.length_c   1.000
_cell.angle_alpha   90.00
_cell.angle_beta   90.00
_cell.angle_gamma   90.00
#
_symmetry.space_group_name_H-M   'P 1'
#
loop_
_entity.id
_entity.type
_entity.pdbx_description
1 polymer ?
#
loop_
_entity_poly.entity_id
_entity_poly.type
_entity_poly.pdbx_seq_one_letter_code
_entity_poly.pdbx_strand_id
1 'polypeptide(L)'
;MEYSEKGLFLGQQKYVKDLLQKYGISDCKPISTPMEVNKKFCMHEDKDLADPTMYRQLVGSLIYLTLTRLDISYSVRVISRYMQKPKKPHLEEVRRILRYLRGTTEYDILYKKGQDCKLECFCDANYSGDHDTRRLTTGYLFKLGCGAVSWCSKR
;
A
#
# COMPACT_ATOMS: atom_id res chain seq x y z
N MET A 1 -18.18 -4.32 2.02
CA MET A 1 -19.01 -3.34 1.30
C MET A 1 -20.21 -3.09 2.16
N GLU A 2 -20.50 -1.82 2.44
CA GLU A 2 -21.58 -1.40 3.33
C GLU A 2 -22.35 -0.24 2.68
N TYR A 3 -23.67 -0.28 2.77
CA TYR A 3 -24.55 0.78 2.26
C TYR A 3 -25.03 1.65 3.42
N SER A 4 -24.99 2.97 3.21
CA SER A 4 -25.49 3.97 4.15
C SER A 4 -26.31 5.03 3.42
N GLU A 5 -26.98 5.91 4.16
CA GLU A 5 -27.63 7.10 3.58
C GLU A 5 -26.66 8.00 2.81
N LYS A 6 -25.38 8.01 3.21
CA LYS A 6 -24.32 8.81 2.57
C LYS A 6 -23.84 8.20 1.24
N GLY A 7 -24.04 6.89 1.04
CA GLY A 7 -23.54 6.17 -0.13
C GLY A 7 -22.98 4.78 0.20
N LEU A 8 -22.18 4.24 -0.73
CA LEU A 8 -21.53 2.93 -0.63
C LEU A 8 -20.10 3.09 -0.07
N PHE A 9 -19.80 2.38 1.00
CA PHE A 9 -18.45 2.24 1.54
C PHE A 9 -17.81 0.94 1.05
N LEU A 10 -16.68 1.08 0.37
CA LEU A 10 -15.83 -0.02 -0.08
C LEU A 10 -14.57 -0.05 0.78
N GLY A 11 -14.47 -1.09 1.59
CA GLY A 11 -13.48 -1.22 2.63
C GLY A 11 -13.11 -2.67 2.92
N GLN A 12 -11.94 -2.86 3.51
CA GLN A 12 -11.40 -4.17 3.92
C GLN A 12 -11.01 -4.18 5.41
N GLN A 13 -11.75 -3.44 6.25
CA GLN A 13 -11.43 -3.27 7.68
C GLN A 13 -11.21 -4.60 8.42
N LYS A 14 -12.09 -5.60 8.21
CA LYS A 14 -11.96 -6.94 8.81
C LYS A 14 -10.65 -7.61 8.38
N TYR A 15 -10.34 -7.58 7.09
CA TYR A 15 -9.11 -8.15 6.56
C TYR A 15 -7.87 -7.48 7.15
N VAL A 16 -7.88 -6.15 7.32
CA VAL A 16 -6.78 -5.42 7.98
C VAL A 16 -6.62 -5.88 9.43
N LYS A 17 -7.71 -6.00 10.19
CA LYS A 17 -7.67 -6.49 11.59
C LYS A 17 -7.12 -7.92 11.67
N ASP A 18 -7.60 -8.82 10.83
CA ASP A 18 -7.15 -10.21 10.77
C ASP A 18 -5.66 -10.29 10.37
N LEU A 19 -5.21 -9.46 9.43
CA LEU A 19 -3.81 -9.35 9.03
C LEU A 19 -2.92 -8.89 10.19
N LEU A 20 -3.34 -7.85 10.91
CA LEU A 20 -2.60 -7.32 12.06
C LEU A 20 -2.51 -8.35 13.19
N GLN A 21 -3.59 -9.09 13.45
CA GLN A 21 -3.59 -10.17 14.43
C GLN A 21 -2.66 -11.32 14.01
N LYS A 22 -2.74 -11.76 12.75
CA LYS A 22 -1.92 -12.86 12.21
C LYS A 22 -0.41 -12.61 12.36
N TYR A 23 0.02 -11.36 12.20
CA TYR A 23 1.44 -10.99 12.31
C TYR A 23 1.84 -10.41 13.68
N GLY A 24 0.93 -10.41 14.67
CA GLY A 24 1.22 -9.95 16.03
C GLY A 24 1.45 -8.43 16.15
N ILE A 25 0.79 -7.63 15.31
CA ILE A 25 0.94 -6.17 15.23
C ILE A 25 -0.35 -5.45 15.68
N SER A 26 -1.29 -6.16 16.33
CA SER A 26 -2.53 -5.62 16.88
C SER A 26 -2.30 -4.48 17.89
N ASP A 27 -1.28 -4.58 18.73
CA ASP A 27 -1.06 -3.66 19.85
C ASP A 27 0.12 -2.71 19.61
N CYS A 28 0.54 -2.56 18.35
CA CYS A 28 1.64 -1.68 18.00
C CYS A 28 1.25 -0.19 18.03
N LYS A 29 2.24 0.67 18.26
CA LYS A 29 2.07 2.13 18.11
C LYS A 29 1.92 2.47 16.62
N PRO A 30 0.82 3.13 16.21
CA PRO A 30 0.60 3.49 14.81
C PRO A 30 1.63 4.50 14.31
N ILE A 31 1.82 4.52 12.99
CA ILE A 31 2.67 5.48 12.28
C ILE A 31 1.81 6.23 11.27
N SER A 32 2.09 7.52 11.05
CA SER A 32 1.32 8.37 10.14
C SER A 32 1.64 8.20 8.65
N THR A 33 2.81 7.66 8.30
CA THR A 33 3.22 7.43 6.91
C THR A 33 3.54 5.96 6.62
N PRO A 34 3.09 5.41 5.47
CA PRO A 34 3.34 4.02 5.12
C PRO A 34 4.80 3.74 4.73
N MET A 35 5.53 4.77 4.30
CA MET A 35 6.96 4.69 3.93
C MET A 35 7.63 6.03 4.25
N GLU A 36 8.95 6.02 4.49
CA GLU A 36 9.74 7.25 4.64
C GLU A 36 10.01 7.89 3.27
N VAL A 37 9.87 9.21 3.19
CA VAL A 37 10.20 9.97 2.00
C VAL A 37 11.71 9.86 1.76
N ASN A 38 12.11 9.51 0.53
CA ASN A 38 13.51 9.32 0.11
C ASN A 38 14.26 8.17 0.81
N LYS A 39 13.58 7.17 1.37
CA LYS A 39 14.27 6.01 1.95
C LYS A 39 15.04 5.24 0.88
N LYS A 40 16.37 5.22 1.02
CA LYS A 40 17.26 4.47 0.14
C LYS A 40 17.40 3.05 0.67
N PHE A 41 17.03 2.09 -0.15
CA PHE A 41 17.27 0.68 0.12
C PHE A 41 18.59 0.30 -0.55
N CYS A 42 19.72 0.39 0.17
CA CYS A 42 20.99 -0.06 -0.40
C CYS A 42 20.94 -1.59 -0.60
N MET A 43 21.14 -2.02 -1.85
CA MET A 43 21.18 -3.45 -2.23
C MET A 43 22.39 -4.19 -1.62
N HIS A 44 23.44 -3.49 -1.16
CA HIS A 44 24.76 -4.09 -0.97
C HIS A 44 25.21 -4.36 0.48
N GLU A 45 24.51 -3.87 1.51
CA GLU A 45 25.10 -3.85 2.85
C GLU A 45 24.65 -4.99 3.78
N ASP A 46 23.45 -5.54 3.58
CA ASP A 46 22.88 -6.54 4.50
C ASP A 46 22.84 -7.97 3.94
N LYS A 47 22.98 -8.96 4.85
CA LYS A 47 22.75 -10.38 4.57
C LYS A 47 21.27 -10.64 4.27
N ASP A 48 21.03 -11.52 3.29
CA ASP A 48 19.69 -11.99 2.93
C ASP A 48 19.00 -12.66 4.14
N LEU A 49 17.67 -12.58 4.17
CA LEU A 49 16.88 -13.32 5.17
C LEU A 49 17.02 -14.83 4.93
N ALA A 50 17.23 -15.57 6.02
CA ALA A 50 17.37 -17.03 5.98
C ALA A 50 16.11 -17.74 5.46
N ASP A 51 14.93 -17.18 5.77
CA ASP A 51 13.64 -17.65 5.23
C ASP A 51 12.84 -16.48 4.63
N PRO A 52 12.68 -16.41 3.29
CA PRO A 52 11.90 -15.36 2.63
C PRO A 52 10.39 -15.65 2.64
N THR A 53 9.93 -16.81 3.12
CA THR A 53 8.53 -17.26 3.03
C THR A 53 7.58 -16.29 3.73
N MET A 54 7.89 -15.93 4.97
CA MET A 54 7.08 -14.96 5.74
C MET A 54 6.98 -13.62 5.02
N TYR A 55 8.09 -13.12 4.47
CA TYR A 55 8.13 -11.88 3.72
C TYR A 55 7.22 -11.93 2.50
N ARG A 56 7.33 -13.00 1.69
CA ARG A 56 6.52 -13.18 0.47
C ARG A 56 5.02 -13.25 0.77
N GLN A 57 4.63 -13.97 1.82
CA GLN A 57 3.24 -14.07 2.25
C GLN A 57 2.68 -12.72 2.71
N LEU A 58 3.48 -11.96 3.46
CA LEU A 58 3.08 -10.66 3.98
C LEU A 58 2.93 -9.65 2.84
N VAL A 59 3.92 -9.57 1.95
CA VAL A 59 3.85 -8.72 0.74
C VAL A 59 2.65 -9.11 -0.13
N GLY A 60 2.39 -10.40 -0.35
CA GLY A 60 1.21 -10.86 -1.10
C GLY A 60 -0.10 -10.40 -0.48
N SER A 61 -0.21 -10.46 0.85
CA SER A 61 -1.38 -9.96 1.59
C SER A 61 -1.56 -8.45 1.43
N LEU A 62 -0.45 -7.70 1.45
CA LEU A 62 -0.46 -6.26 1.22
C LEU A 62 -0.83 -5.91 -0.23
N ILE A 63 -0.37 -6.66 -1.23
CA ILE A 63 -0.76 -6.50 -2.64
C ILE A 63 -2.28 -6.63 -2.77
N TYR A 64 -2.88 -7.64 -2.13
CA TYR A 64 -4.34 -7.79 -2.14
C TYR A 64 -5.05 -6.58 -1.51
N LEU A 65 -4.53 -6.05 -0.41
CA LEU A 65 -5.09 -4.87 0.24
C LEU A 65 -5.04 -3.60 -0.63
N THR A 66 -4.06 -3.50 -1.55
CA THR A 66 -3.99 -2.35 -2.48
C THR A 66 -5.21 -2.21 -3.40
N LEU A 67 -6.07 -3.22 -3.49
CA LEU A 67 -7.34 -3.16 -4.24
C LEU A 67 -8.37 -2.20 -3.62
N THR A 68 -8.27 -1.91 -2.32
CA THR A 68 -9.15 -0.94 -1.65
C THR A 68 -8.37 0.18 -0.94
N ARG A 69 -7.05 0.05 -0.86
CA ARG A 69 -6.15 0.99 -0.17
C ARG A 69 -5.09 1.56 -1.11
N LEU A 70 -5.47 2.61 -1.84
CA LEU A 70 -4.59 3.36 -2.74
C LEU A 70 -3.39 4.00 -1.99
N ASP A 71 -3.61 4.44 -0.76
CA ASP A 71 -2.65 5.17 0.05
C ASP A 71 -1.39 4.35 0.42
N ILE A 72 -1.47 3.01 0.37
CA ILE A 72 -0.31 2.12 0.55
C ILE A 72 0.26 1.61 -0.77
N SER A 73 -0.38 1.85 -1.92
CA SER A 73 -0.02 1.22 -3.20
C SER A 73 1.43 1.46 -3.59
N TYR A 74 1.93 2.69 -3.44
CA TYR A 74 3.33 3.02 -3.72
C TYR A 74 4.29 2.21 -2.83
N SER A 75 4.06 2.22 -1.51
CA SER A 75 4.92 1.55 -0.52
C SER A 75 4.99 0.05 -0.75
N VAL A 76 3.82 -0.60 -0.95
CA VAL A 76 3.70 -2.04 -1.25
C VAL A 76 4.46 -2.41 -2.51
N ARG A 77 4.41 -1.52 -3.49
CA ARG A 77 5.00 -1.73 -4.79
C ARG A 77 6.51 -1.49 -4.81
N VAL A 78 7.04 -0.70 -3.88
CA VAL A 78 8.49 -0.60 -3.62
C VAL A 78 9.02 -1.88 -2.97
N ILE A 79 8.35 -2.40 -1.94
CA ILE A 79 8.78 -3.61 -1.21
C ILE A 79 8.61 -4.89 -2.03
N SER A 80 7.66 -4.95 -2.97
CA SER A 80 7.45 -6.13 -3.82
C SER A 80 8.63 -6.43 -4.74
N ARG A 81 9.48 -5.43 -5.04
CA ARG A 81 10.72 -5.61 -5.80
C ARG A 81 11.71 -6.58 -5.14
N TYR A 82 11.64 -6.71 -3.81
CA TYR A 82 12.57 -7.51 -3.01
C TYR A 82 12.02 -8.90 -2.63
N MET A 83 10.97 -9.38 -3.31
CA MET A 83 10.39 -10.70 -3.00
C MET A 83 11.33 -11.88 -3.26
N GLN A 84 12.30 -11.74 -4.17
CA GLN A 84 13.25 -12.80 -4.49
C GLN A 84 14.30 -12.97 -3.40
N LYS A 85 14.94 -11.87 -2.98
CA LYS A 85 16.00 -11.82 -1.97
C LYS A 85 15.70 -10.71 -0.95
N PRO A 86 14.75 -10.95 -0.01
CA PRO A 86 14.45 -9.96 1.01
C PRO A 86 15.55 -9.90 2.07
N LYS A 87 15.70 -8.73 2.67
CA LYS A 87 16.71 -8.38 3.67
C LYS A 87 16.02 -7.77 4.88
N LYS A 88 16.73 -7.71 6.00
CA LYS A 88 16.24 -7.07 7.24
C LYS A 88 15.60 -5.68 7.03
N PRO A 89 16.21 -4.72 6.32
CA PRO A 89 15.59 -3.41 6.10
C PRO A 89 14.27 -3.47 5.33
N HIS A 90 14.09 -4.45 4.43
CA HIS A 90 12.83 -4.63 3.71
C HIS A 90 11.73 -5.14 4.66
N LEU A 91 12.07 -6.04 5.59
CA LEU A 91 11.11 -6.52 6.58
C LEU A 91 10.68 -5.43 7.55
N GLU A 92 11.59 -4.55 7.96
CA GLU A 92 11.25 -3.40 8.82
C GLU A 92 10.29 -2.42 8.11
N GLU A 93 10.45 -2.22 6.81
CA GLU A 93 9.52 -1.38 6.04
C GLU A 93 8.15 -2.03 5.86
N VAL A 94 8.11 -3.34 5.68
CA VAL A 94 6.84 -4.09 5.72
C VAL A 94 6.14 -3.91 7.08
N ARG A 95 6.88 -4.00 8.19
CA ARG A 95 6.34 -3.74 9.54
C ARG A 95 5.85 -2.31 9.69
N ARG A 96 6.53 -1.32 9.11
CA ARG A 96 6.07 0.07 9.08
C ARG A 96 4.72 0.21 8.39
N ILE A 97 4.53 -0.43 7.23
CA ILE A 97 3.24 -0.42 6.52
C ILE A 97 2.13 -1.02 7.40
N LEU A 98 2.40 -2.13 8.10
CA LEU A 98 1.43 -2.71 9.04
C LEU A 98 1.09 -1.76 10.20
N ARG A 99 2.07 -1.04 10.75
CA ARG A 99 1.83 -0.02 11.79
C ARG A 99 1.01 1.17 11.26
N TYR A 100 1.20 1.55 10.00
CA TYR A 100 0.35 2.55 9.35
C TYR A 100 -1.09 2.06 9.18
N LEU A 101 -1.27 0.82 8.75
CA LEU A 101 -2.60 0.18 8.63
C LEU A 101 -3.32 0.08 9.97
N ARG A 102 -2.58 -0.12 11.08
CA ARG A 102 -3.15 -0.08 12.42
C ARG A 102 -3.77 1.28 12.76
N GLY A 103 -3.12 2.38 12.38
CA GLY A 103 -3.63 3.74 12.59
C GLY A 103 -4.75 4.14 11.62
N THR A 104 -4.92 3.40 10.53
CA THR A 104 -5.83 3.73 9.42
C THR A 104 -6.78 2.58 9.11
N THR A 105 -7.14 1.79 10.12
CA THR A 105 -8.00 0.59 9.94
C THR A 105 -9.41 0.96 9.49
N GLU A 106 -9.86 2.18 9.78
CA GLU A 106 -11.20 2.70 9.44
C GLU A 106 -11.26 3.38 8.06
N TYR A 107 -10.16 3.39 7.30
CA TYR A 107 -10.12 4.03 5.99
C TYR A 107 -10.82 3.19 4.94
N ASP A 108 -11.85 3.76 4.32
CA ASP A 108 -12.65 3.16 3.26
C ASP A 108 -12.87 4.15 2.11
N ILE A 109 -13.18 3.62 0.93
CA ILE A 109 -13.57 4.43 -0.25
C ILE A 109 -15.07 4.66 -0.19
N LEU A 110 -15.49 5.94 -0.12
CA LEU A 110 -16.89 6.33 -0.16
C LEU A 110 -17.32 6.72 -1.59
N TYR A 111 -18.33 6.04 -2.11
CA TYR A 111 -19.08 6.41 -3.30
C TYR A 111 -20.38 7.08 -2.87
N LYS A 112 -20.43 8.41 -2.95
CA LYS A 112 -21.57 9.22 -2.51
C LYS A 112 -22.78 9.05 -3.43
N LYS A 113 -23.97 8.97 -2.84
CA LYS A 113 -25.23 8.92 -3.58
C LYS A 113 -25.56 10.28 -4.18
N GLY A 114 -26.07 10.31 -5.41
CA GLY A 114 -26.60 11.53 -6.05
C GLY A 114 -25.53 12.50 -6.57
N GLN A 115 -24.26 12.08 -6.62
CA GLN A 115 -23.20 12.87 -7.23
C GLN A 115 -23.10 12.57 -8.73
N ASP A 116 -22.75 13.58 -9.53
CA ASP A 116 -22.51 13.45 -10.96
C ASP A 116 -21.46 12.34 -11.23
N CYS A 117 -21.84 11.34 -12.03
CA CYS A 117 -20.98 10.23 -12.41
C CYS A 117 -19.98 10.66 -13.50
N LYS A 118 -19.05 11.57 -13.16
CA LYS A 118 -17.95 11.99 -14.03
C LYS A 118 -16.75 11.08 -13.85
N LEU A 119 -16.16 10.68 -14.97
CA LEU A 119 -14.90 9.93 -15.00
C LEU A 119 -13.75 10.94 -15.05
N GLU A 120 -12.93 10.96 -14.00
CA GLU A 120 -11.73 11.79 -13.91
C GLU A 120 -10.48 10.90 -13.90
N CYS A 121 -9.42 11.36 -14.56
CA CYS A 121 -8.15 10.65 -14.61
C CYS A 121 -7.01 11.59 -14.19
N PHE A 122 -6.17 11.10 -13.28
CA PHE A 122 -4.94 11.74 -12.85
C PHE A 122 -3.77 10.84 -13.23
N CYS A 123 -2.73 11.41 -13.83
CA CYS A 123 -1.51 10.72 -14.19
C CYS A 123 -0.30 11.49 -13.62
N ASP A 124 0.66 10.76 -13.07
CA ASP A 124 1.91 11.30 -12.56
C ASP A 124 3.10 10.49 -13.10
N ALA A 125 4.25 11.14 -13.26
CA ALA A 125 5.47 10.50 -13.72
C ALA A 125 6.70 11.14 -13.06
N ASN A 126 7.50 10.32 -12.36
CA ASN A 126 8.71 10.75 -11.69
C ASN A 126 9.94 10.02 -12.27
N TYR A 127 10.86 10.77 -12.87
CA TYR A 127 12.10 10.26 -13.48
C TYR A 127 13.25 10.07 -12.46
N SER A 128 13.24 10.80 -11.35
CA SER A 128 14.42 10.99 -10.49
C SER A 128 14.36 10.24 -9.15
N GLY A 129 13.34 9.42 -8.92
CA GLY A 129 13.13 8.72 -7.64
C GLY A 129 13.91 7.42 -7.46
N ASP A 130 14.54 6.88 -8.51
CA ASP A 130 15.21 5.57 -8.47
C ASP A 130 16.69 5.69 -8.84
N HIS A 131 17.54 5.84 -7.81
CA HIS A 131 18.99 5.98 -7.99
C HIS A 131 19.66 4.71 -8.53
N ASP A 132 19.08 3.53 -8.28
CA ASP A 132 19.69 2.25 -8.65
C ASP A 132 19.52 1.93 -10.14
N THR A 133 18.39 2.28 -10.76
CA THR A 133 18.19 1.96 -12.19
C THR A 133 17.78 3.13 -13.08
N ARG A 134 17.60 4.35 -12.54
CA ARG A 134 17.14 5.53 -13.32
C ARG A 134 15.87 5.28 -14.14
N ARG A 135 14.98 4.39 -13.67
CA ARG A 135 13.71 4.09 -14.36
C ARG A 135 12.61 5.00 -13.82
N LEU A 136 11.82 5.54 -14.75
CA LEU A 136 10.62 6.33 -14.47
C LEU A 136 9.66 5.55 -13.58
N THR A 137 9.12 6.18 -12.55
CA THR A 137 7.94 5.71 -11.84
C THR A 137 6.74 6.48 -12.36
N THR A 138 5.82 5.83 -13.05
CA THR A 138 4.53 6.40 -13.47
C THR A 138 3.42 5.95 -12.54
N GLY A 139 2.35 6.74 -12.41
CA GLY A 139 1.17 6.37 -11.65
C GLY A 139 -0.07 6.92 -12.32
N TYR A 140 -1.20 6.23 -12.13
CA TYR A 140 -2.49 6.74 -12.55
C TYR A 140 -3.56 6.49 -11.48
N LEU A 141 -4.59 7.34 -11.48
CA LEU A 141 -5.77 7.23 -10.65
C LEU A 141 -7.00 7.62 -11.48
N PHE A 142 -7.88 6.66 -11.71
CA PHE A 142 -9.22 6.87 -12.25
C PHE A 142 -10.22 7.00 -11.10
N LYS A 143 -11.03 8.06 -11.16
CA LYS A 143 -12.13 8.31 -10.25
C LYS A 143 -13.46 8.34 -11.01
N LEU A 144 -14.49 7.75 -10.42
CA LEU A 144 -15.86 7.86 -10.88
C LEU A 144 -16.68 8.56 -9.80
N GLY A 145 -17.17 9.77 -10.10
CA GLY A 145 -17.76 10.65 -9.09
C GLY A 145 -16.72 11.01 -8.01
N CYS A 146 -17.01 10.74 -6.74
CA CYS A 146 -16.05 10.98 -5.65
C CYS A 146 -15.11 9.81 -5.33
N GLY A 147 -15.34 8.62 -5.89
CA GLY A 147 -14.64 7.39 -5.50
C GLY A 147 -13.56 7.00 -6.51
N ALA A 148 -12.44 6.46 -6.01
CA ALA A 148 -11.40 5.87 -6.85
C ALA A 148 -11.85 4.48 -7.33
N VAL A 149 -11.79 4.23 -8.64
CA VAL A 149 -12.24 2.96 -9.26
C VAL A 149 -11.10 2.13 -9.83
N SER A 150 -10.00 2.75 -10.25
CA SER A 150 -8.83 2.05 -10.77
C SER A 150 -7.59 2.89 -10.54
N TRP A 151 -6.49 2.26 -10.15
CA TRP A 151 -5.22 2.93 -9.92
C TRP A 151 -4.05 1.99 -10.11
N CYS A 152 -2.89 2.57 -10.35
CA CYS A 152 -1.64 1.83 -10.41
C CYS A 152 -0.47 2.75 -10.10
N SER A 153 0.60 2.16 -9.56
CA SER A 153 1.93 2.73 -9.63
C SER A 153 2.78 1.76 -10.44
N LYS A 154 3.32 2.23 -11.58
CA LYS A 154 4.18 1.51 -12.54
C LYS A 154 5.57 2.16 -12.69
N ARG A 155 6.55 1.38 -13.13
CA ARG A 155 8.02 1.56 -13.11
C ARG A 155 8.52 0.62 -14.18
#